data_AF-A0A832M3P2-F1
#
_entry.id   AF-A0A832M3P2-F1
#
_cell.length_a   1.000
_cell.length_b   1.000
_cell.length_c   1.000
_cell.angle_alpha   90.00
_cell.angle_beta   90.00
_cell.angle_gamma   90.00
#
_symmetry.space_group_name_H-M   'P 1'
#
loop_
_entity.id
_entity.type
_entity.pdbx_description
1 polymer ?
#
loop_
_entity_poly.entity_id
_entity_poly.type
_entity_poly.pdbx_seq_one_letter_code
_entity_poly.pdbx_strand_id
1 'polypeptide(L)'
;MKLSIFHTPELTPSSTTADCAIAIDVLRATSTMVTALAAGAEAVQVFSDLNQLIKASEHWSPDKRIRAGERGGSQVEGFDFGNS
;
A
#
# COMPACT_ATOMS: atom_id res chain seq x y z
N MET A 1 24.28 -5.35 14.29
CA MET A 1 22.97 -4.95 13.74
C MET A 1 21.96 -4.95 14.87
N LYS A 2 21.21 -3.88 15.08
CA LYS A 2 20.14 -3.81 16.08
C LYS A 2 18.80 -4.04 15.37
N LEU A 3 17.96 -4.91 15.91
CA LEU A 3 16.61 -5.18 15.39
C LEU A 3 15.58 -4.78 16.44
N SER A 4 14.59 -4.02 16.02
CA SER A 4 13.40 -3.70 16.81
C SER A 4 12.18 -4.21 16.05
N ILE A 5 11.24 -4.85 16.74
CA ILE A 5 10.02 -5.42 16.15
C ILE A 5 8.82 -4.83 16.87
N PHE A 6 7.86 -4.33 16.10
CA PHE A 6 6.60 -3.79 16.59
C PHE A 6 5.46 -4.58 15.94
N HIS A 7 4.57 -5.14 16.76
CA HIS A 7 3.50 -6.02 16.26
C HIS A 7 2.36 -5.27 15.58
N THR A 8 2.19 -3.99 15.90
CA THR A 8 1.20 -3.12 15.26
C THR A 8 1.81 -1.74 15.01
N PRO A 9 1.29 -0.97 14.03
CA PRO A 9 1.80 0.37 13.73
C PRO A 9 1.77 1.32 14.94
N GLU A 10 0.78 1.21 15.83
CA GLU A 10 0.60 2.07 17.00
C GLU A 10 1.71 1.91 18.05
N LEU A 11 2.41 0.76 18.03
CA LEU A 11 3.56 0.51 18.90
C LEU A 11 4.87 1.08 18.34
N THR A 12 4.86 1.53 17.08
CA THR A 12 6.04 2.12 16.45
C THR A 12 6.31 3.49 17.07
N PRO A 13 7.53 3.77 17.57
CA PRO A 13 7.83 5.05 18.17
C PRO A 13 7.75 6.16 17.11
N SER A 14 7.24 7.33 17.51
CA SER A 14 7.12 8.51 16.63
C SER A 14 8.47 9.03 16.13
N SER A 15 9.56 8.69 16.81
CA SER A 15 10.92 8.96 16.39
C SER A 15 11.76 7.69 16.49
N THR A 16 12.58 7.45 15.47
CA THR A 16 13.48 6.30 15.42
C THR A 16 14.82 6.73 14.86
N THR A 17 15.88 6.05 15.32
CA THR A 17 17.24 6.17 14.79
C THR A 17 17.57 5.02 13.82
N ALA A 18 16.57 4.23 13.41
CA ALA A 18 16.76 3.11 12.51
C ALA A 18 17.10 3.59 11.09
N ASP A 19 18.12 2.98 10.49
CA ASP A 19 18.53 3.24 9.11
C ASP A 19 17.55 2.66 8.08
N CYS A 20 16.76 1.66 8.48
CA CYS A 20 15.83 0.95 7.61
C CYS A 20 14.55 0.57 8.37
N ALA A 21 13.40 0.71 7.71
CA ALA A 21 12.11 0.25 8.18
C ALA A 21 11.55 -0.80 7.22
N ILE A 22 10.97 -1.87 7.77
CA ILE A 22 10.34 -2.95 7.01
C ILE A 22 8.89 -3.02 7.46
N ALA A 23 7.96 -2.65 6.58
CA ALA A 23 6.53 -2.84 6.79
C ALA A 23 6.13 -4.26 6.38
N ILE A 24 5.34 -4.93 7.23
CA ILE A 24 4.87 -6.29 6.97
C ILE A 24 3.36 -6.32 7.19
N ASP A 25 2.64 -6.53 6.09
CA ASP A 25 1.22 -6.89 6.08
C ASP A 25 1.04 -8.01 5.06
N VAL A 26 1.24 -9.24 5.53
CA VAL A 26 1.21 -10.43 4.69
C VAL A 26 -0.18 -10.66 4.11
N LEU A 27 -1.24 -10.32 4.84
CA LEU A 27 -2.64 -10.54 4.47
C LEU A 27 -3.41 -9.21 4.51
N ARG A 28 -3.31 -8.37 3.47
CA ARG A 28 -2.74 -8.69 2.14
C ARG A 28 -1.88 -7.58 1.53
N ALA A 29 -1.78 -6.42 2.17
CA ALA A 29 -1.29 -5.22 1.48
C ALA A 29 0.12 -5.38 0.92
N THR A 30 1.12 -5.77 1.74
CA THR A 30 2.51 -5.88 1.25
C THR A 30 2.69 -7.03 0.25
N SER A 31 1.92 -8.11 0.38
CA SER A 31 1.91 -9.21 -0.60
C SER A 31 1.38 -8.76 -1.96
N THR A 32 0.26 -8.01 -1.99
CA THR A 32 -0.31 -7.43 -3.22
C THR A 32 0.67 -6.45 -3.87
N MET A 33 1.31 -5.59 -3.08
CA MET A 33 2.28 -4.61 -3.60
C MET A 33 3.46 -5.29 -4.29
N VAL A 34 4.08 -6.28 -3.64
CA VAL A 34 5.20 -7.02 -4.23
C VAL A 34 4.76 -7.82 -5.46
N THR A 35 3.56 -8.39 -5.44
CA THR A 35 2.99 -9.10 -6.59
C THR A 35 2.77 -8.17 -7.79
N ALA A 36 2.22 -6.97 -7.57
CA ALA A 36 2.03 -5.98 -8.62
C ALA A 36 3.35 -5.53 -9.26
N LEU A 37 4.37 -5.26 -8.42
CA LEU A 37 5.71 -4.90 -8.90
C LEU A 37 6.35 -6.05 -9.70
N ALA A 38 6.25 -7.29 -9.20
CA ALA A 38 6.75 -8.47 -9.91
C ALA A 38 6.02 -8.73 -11.23
N ALA A 39 4.74 -8.35 -11.33
CA ALA A 39 3.95 -8.41 -12.56
C ALA A 39 4.25 -7.27 -13.56
N GLY A 40 5.16 -6.35 -13.22
CA GLY A 40 5.62 -5.29 -14.11
C GLY A 40 5.03 -3.90 -13.84
N ALA A 41 4.35 -3.69 -12.70
CA ALA A 41 3.99 -2.34 -12.29
C ALA A 41 5.27 -1.50 -12.05
N GLU A 42 5.31 -0.28 -12.58
CA GLU A 42 6.46 0.62 -12.43
C GLU A 42 6.64 1.06 -10.97
N ALA A 43 5.53 1.36 -10.29
CA ALA A 43 5.52 1.84 -8.92
C ALA A 43 4.19 1.50 -8.24
N VAL A 44 4.18 1.54 -6.90
CA VAL A 44 2.97 1.48 -6.09
C VAL A 44 2.90 2.71 -5.20
N GLN A 45 1.82 3.49 -5.34
CA GLN A 45 1.54 4.64 -4.50
C GLN A 45 0.46 4.30 -3.48
N VAL A 46 0.76 4.47 -2.19
CA VAL A 46 -0.12 4.10 -1.08
C VAL A 46 -0.78 5.33 -0.46
N PHE A 47 -2.04 5.20 -0.04
CA PHE A 47 -2.82 6.27 0.57
C PHE A 47 -3.65 5.72 1.72
N SER A 48 -3.79 6.49 2.80
CA SER A 48 -4.70 6.17 3.90
C SER A 48 -6.16 6.57 3.60
N ASP A 49 -6.36 7.54 2.71
CA ASP A 49 -7.67 8.10 2.34
C ASP A 49 -8.01 7.83 0.85
N LEU A 50 -9.23 7.34 0.61
CA LEU A 50 -9.68 6.99 -0.74
C LEU A 50 -9.90 8.23 -1.63
N ASN A 51 -10.33 9.36 -1.07
CA ASN A 51 -10.54 10.58 -1.85
C ASN A 51 -9.20 11.15 -2.32
N GLN A 52 -8.17 11.11 -1.49
CA GLN A 52 -6.80 11.47 -1.86
C GLN A 52 -6.27 10.57 -2.98
N LEU A 53 -6.47 9.25 -2.87
CA LEU A 53 -6.09 8.30 -3.92
C LEU A 53 -6.78 8.62 -5.25
N ILE A 54 -8.10 8.84 -5.23
CA ILE A 54 -8.87 9.15 -6.44
C ILE A 54 -8.33 10.43 -7.09
N LYS A 55 -8.18 11.52 -6.33
CA LYS A 55 -7.63 12.79 -6.83
C LYS A 55 -6.21 12.64 -7.37
N ALA A 56 -5.32 11.96 -6.65
CA ALA A 56 -3.95 11.74 -7.09
C ALA A 56 -3.92 10.93 -8.41
N SER A 57 -4.73 9.88 -8.48
CA SER A 57 -4.78 9.02 -9.67
C SER A 57 -5.27 9.77 -10.92
N GLU A 58 -6.11 10.81 -10.80
CA GLU A 58 -6.61 11.65 -11.92
C GLU A 58 -5.51 12.40 -12.67
N HIS A 59 -4.34 12.56 -12.06
CA HIS A 59 -3.18 13.14 -12.73
C HIS A 59 -2.49 12.15 -13.70
N TRP A 60 -2.90 10.87 -13.68
CA TRP A 60 -2.38 9.84 -14.57
C TRP A 60 -3.40 9.48 -15.64
N SER A 61 -2.90 9.20 -16.85
CA SER A 61 -3.72 8.69 -17.94
C SER A 61 -4.35 7.34 -17.56
N PRO A 62 -5.62 7.07 -17.90
CA PRO A 62 -6.30 5.83 -17.52
C PRO A 62 -5.57 4.54 -17.90
N ASP A 63 -4.85 4.52 -19.02
CA ASP A 63 -4.05 3.39 -19.50
C ASP A 63 -2.75 3.17 -18.73
N LYS A 64 -2.34 4.13 -17.90
CA LYS A 64 -1.09 4.10 -17.11
C LYS A 64 -1.33 3.99 -15.61
N ARG A 65 -2.57 3.76 -15.19
CA ARG A 65 -2.93 3.67 -13.77
C ARG A 65 -3.86 2.50 -13.53
N ILE A 66 -3.77 1.99 -12.32
CA ILE A 66 -4.72 1.02 -11.77
C ILE A 66 -5.07 1.52 -10.38
N ARG A 67 -6.36 1.55 -10.06
CA ARG A 67 -6.86 1.82 -8.71
C ARG A 67 -7.15 0.47 -8.05
N ALA A 68 -6.38 0.15 -7.02
CA ALA A 68 -6.56 -1.06 -6.23
C ALA A 68 -6.74 -0.72 -4.74
N GLY A 69 -7.62 -1.43 -4.06
CA GLY A 69 -7.87 -1.20 -2.64
C GLY A 69 -9.04 -2.01 -2.08
N GLU A 70 -9.11 -2.06 -0.74
CA GLU A 70 -10.18 -2.74 -0.03
C GLU A 70 -10.73 -1.94 1.16
N ARG A 71 -11.96 -2.28 1.55
CA ARG A 71 -12.55 -1.96 2.86
C ARG A 71 -13.27 -3.19 3.39
N GLY A 72 -12.92 -3.60 4.61
CA GLY A 72 -13.52 -4.79 5.23
C GLY A 72 -13.21 -6.10 4.48
N GLY A 73 -12.10 -6.15 3.74
CA GLY A 73 -11.69 -7.28 2.92
C GLY A 73 -12.25 -7.30 1.50
N SER A 74 -13.20 -6.41 1.18
CA SER A 74 -13.87 -6.33 -0.12
C SER A 74 -13.29 -5.21 -0.98
N GLN A 75 -13.27 -5.42 -2.30
CA GLN A 75 -12.88 -4.39 -3.27
C GLN A 75 -13.73 -3.13 -3.10
N VAL A 76 -13.07 -1.97 -3.21
CA VAL A 76 -13.75 -0.67 -3.19
C VAL A 76 -14.57 -0.51 -4.49
N GLU A 77 -15.81 -0.05 -4.37
CA GLU A 77 -16.67 0.19 -5.53
C GLU A 77 -16.03 1.19 -6.50
N GLY A 78 -16.04 0.87 -7.80
CA GLY A 78 -15.46 1.71 -8.84
C GLY A 78 -13.93 1.66 -8.94
N PHE A 79 -13.25 0.82 -8.16
CA PHE A 79 -11.83 0.52 -8.34
C PHE A 79 -11.66 -0.64 -9.33
N ASP A 80 -10.49 -0.73 -9.96
CA ASP A 80 -10.18 -1.74 -10.97
C ASP A 80 -9.95 -3.12 -10.32
N PHE A 81 -9.25 -3.15 -9.17
CA PHE A 81 -8.96 -4.37 -8.42
C PHE A 81 -9.16 -4.20 -6.90
N GLY A 82 -9.35 -5.33 -6.21
CA GLY A 82 -9.26 -5.42 -4.76
C GLY A 82 -7.82 -5.47 -4.24
N ASN A 83 -7.65 -5.90 -2.99
CA ASN A 83 -6.34 -6.17 -2.38
C ASN A 83 -6.09 -7.68 -2.31
N SER A 84 -5.98 -8.36 -3.45
CA SER A 84 -5.82 -9.82 -3.53
C SER A 84 -4.72 -10.24 -4.50
#